data_AF-A0A966N7D7-F1
#
_entry.id   AF-A0A966N7D7-F1
#
_cell.length_a   1.000
_cell.length_b   1.000
_cell.length_c   1.000
_cell.angle_alpha   90.00
_cell.angle_beta   90.00
_cell.angle_gamma   90.00
#
_symmetry.space_group_name_H-M   'P 1'
#
loop_
_entity.id
_entity.type
_entity.pdbx_description
1 polymer ?
#
loop_
_entity_poly.entity_id
_entity_poly.type
_entity_poly.pdbx_seq_one_letter_code
_entity_poly.pdbx_strand_id
1 'polypeptide(L)'
;MKLQCKHIPTRPILEFIGSFNGEWCFMFHDHERSVFNVMGDIPWNLALGKMRSLIRRGLVAGCGCGCRGDFVLTEKGKAYLND
;
A
#
# COMPACT_ATOMS: atom_id res chain seq x y z
N MET A 1 1.36 6.04 22.95
CA MET A 1 0.33 6.36 21.94
C MET A 1 0.07 5.12 21.09
N LYS A 2 -1.18 4.71 20.87
CA LYS A 2 -1.50 3.53 20.04
C LYS A 2 -1.37 3.89 18.55
N LEU A 3 -0.61 3.11 17.78
CA LEU A 3 -0.49 3.31 16.33
C LEU A 3 -1.85 3.13 15.65
N GLN A 4 -2.17 3.98 14.68
CA GLN A 4 -3.42 3.98 13.93
C GLN A 4 -3.12 4.08 12.44
N CYS A 5 -4.04 3.61 11.57
CA CYS A 5 -3.84 3.64 10.11
C CYS A 5 -3.56 5.04 9.55
N LYS A 6 -4.08 6.10 10.20
CA LYS A 6 -3.85 7.49 9.81
C LYS A 6 -2.40 7.96 10.05
N HIS A 7 -1.65 7.27 10.91
CA HIS A 7 -0.26 7.57 11.18
C HIS A 7 0.71 6.90 10.19
N ILE A 8 0.24 5.92 9.40
CA ILE A 8 1.04 5.30 8.34
C ILE A 8 1.02 6.25 7.12
N PRO A 9 2.16 6.76 6.65
CA PRO A 9 2.21 7.75 5.58
C PRO A 9 1.71 7.15 4.26
N THR A 10 0.82 7.86 3.55
CA THR A 10 0.28 7.38 2.26
C THR A 10 1.30 7.50 1.14
N ARG A 11 2.01 8.63 1.04
CA ARG A 11 2.83 8.96 -0.13
C ARG A 11 3.92 7.91 -0.43
N PRO A 12 4.72 7.42 0.55
CA PRO A 12 5.75 6.41 0.28
C PRO A 12 5.18 5.09 -0.24
N ILE A 13 3.98 4.71 0.20
CA ILE A 13 3.31 3.49 -0.28
C ILE A 13 2.91 3.64 -1.76
N LEU A 14 2.38 4.81 -2.14
CA LEU A 14 1.96 5.06 -3.52
C LEU A 14 3.17 5.17 -4.45
N GLU A 15 4.23 5.87 -4.02
CA GLU A 15 5.49 5.97 -4.77
C GLU A 15 6.09 4.58 -4.99
N PHE A 16 6.13 3.74 -3.96
CA PHE A 16 6.63 2.37 -4.05
C PHE A 16 5.82 1.51 -5.01
N ILE A 17 4.48 1.49 -4.89
CA ILE A 17 3.65 0.72 -5.84
C ILE A 17 3.82 1.27 -7.26
N GLY A 18 3.92 2.59 -7.41
CA GLY A 18 4.12 3.27 -8.68
C GLY A 18 5.44 2.94 -9.36
N SER A 19 6.52 2.72 -8.60
CA SER A 19 7.84 2.44 -9.17
C SER A 19 7.93 1.11 -9.93
N PHE A 20 6.95 0.22 -9.76
CA PHE A 20 6.89 -1.07 -10.46
C PHE A 20 6.06 -1.02 -11.77
N ASN A 21 5.65 0.16 -12.24
CA ASN A 21 5.09 0.37 -13.58
C ASN A 21 3.91 -0.56 -13.97
N GLY A 22 3.04 -0.89 -13.01
CA GLY A 22 1.84 -1.72 -13.23
C GLY A 22 1.99 -3.18 -12.81
N GLU A 23 3.20 -3.61 -12.49
CA GLU A 23 3.44 -4.89 -11.84
C GLU A 23 2.84 -4.95 -10.43
N TRP A 24 2.43 -6.15 -10.01
CA TRP A 24 1.76 -6.35 -8.73
C TRP A 24 2.71 -6.22 -7.55
N CYS A 25 2.26 -5.51 -6.51
CA CYS A 25 2.90 -5.46 -5.19
C CYS A 25 2.14 -6.32 -4.17
N PHE A 26 2.85 -6.78 -3.14
CA PHE A 26 2.36 -7.79 -2.21
C PHE A 26 2.45 -7.37 -0.75
N MET A 27 1.84 -8.17 0.13
CA MET A 27 2.03 -8.13 1.58
C MET A 27 2.82 -9.37 2.03
N PHE A 28 4.03 -9.57 1.54
CA PHE A 28 4.88 -10.66 2.03
C PHE A 28 6.04 -10.07 2.81
N HIS A 29 6.36 -10.63 3.98
CA HIS A 29 7.66 -10.33 4.59
C HIS A 29 8.75 -10.88 3.65
N ASP A 30 9.83 -10.13 3.45
CA ASP A 30 11.00 -10.54 2.64
C ASP A 30 10.77 -10.70 1.12
N HIS A 31 9.93 -9.85 0.52
CA HIS A 31 9.81 -9.77 -0.94
C HIS A 31 10.13 -8.35 -1.44
N GLU A 32 10.87 -8.24 -2.55
CA GLU A 32 11.26 -6.94 -3.14
C GLU A 32 10.08 -6.00 -3.46
N ARG A 33 8.93 -6.56 -3.90
CA ARG A 33 7.66 -5.87 -4.19
C ARG A 33 6.71 -5.81 -2.99
N SER A 34 7.23 -6.03 -1.78
CA SER A 34 6.41 -5.96 -0.57
C SER A 34 6.20 -4.51 -0.14
N VAL A 35 4.94 -4.14 0.10
CA VAL A 35 4.62 -2.82 0.68
C VAL A 35 5.22 -2.63 2.08
N PHE A 36 5.61 -3.70 2.77
CA PHE A 36 6.33 -3.61 4.05
C PHE A 36 7.70 -2.93 3.93
N ASN A 37 8.32 -2.95 2.73
CA ASN A 37 9.61 -2.28 2.49
C ASN A 37 9.55 -0.76 2.73
N VAL A 38 8.36 -0.17 2.63
CA VAL A 38 8.14 1.27 2.87
C VAL A 38 7.21 1.57 4.04
N MET A 39 6.41 0.60 4.49
CA MET A 39 5.62 0.75 5.71
C MET A 39 6.45 0.55 6.98
N GLY A 40 7.56 -0.18 6.90
CA GLY A 40 8.39 -0.56 8.03
C GLY A 40 7.80 -1.69 8.85
N ASP A 41 8.38 -1.91 10.03
CA ASP A 41 7.92 -2.93 10.98
C ASP A 41 6.65 -2.45 11.71
N ILE A 42 5.50 -2.72 11.09
CA ILE A 42 4.18 -2.42 11.65
C ILE A 42 3.33 -3.69 11.78
N PRO A 43 2.42 -3.75 12.77
CA PRO A 43 1.50 -4.86 12.91
C PRO A 43 0.72 -5.14 11.63
N TRP A 44 0.68 -6.41 11.23
CA TRP A 44 0.04 -6.88 10.00
C TRP A 44 -1.39 -6.35 9.80
N ASN A 45 -2.19 -6.37 10.86
CA ASN A 45 -3.58 -5.89 10.82
C ASN A 45 -3.69 -4.38 10.52
N LEU A 46 -2.73 -3.57 10.96
CA LEU A 46 -2.65 -2.14 10.65
C LEU A 46 -2.21 -1.91 9.22
N ALA A 47 -1.21 -2.67 8.73
CA ALA A 47 -0.79 -2.63 7.33
C ALA A 47 -1.95 -2.99 6.38
N LEU A 48 -2.67 -4.07 6.70
CA LEU A 48 -3.84 -4.51 5.93
C LEU A 48 -4.97 -3.48 5.99
N GLY A 49 -5.21 -2.90 7.17
CA GLY A 49 -6.17 -1.80 7.35
C GLY A 49 -5.81 -0.57 6.50
N LYS A 50 -4.53 -0.23 6.40
CA LYS A 50 -4.03 0.84 5.53
C LYS A 50 -4.28 0.53 4.06
N MET A 51 -3.93 -0.67 3.59
CA MET A 51 -4.14 -1.05 2.18
C MET A 51 -5.62 -1.07 1.82
N ARG A 52 -6.49 -1.62 2.68
CA ARG A 52 -7.95 -1.55 2.50
C ARG A 52 -8.45 -0.10 2.42
N SER A 53 -7.90 0.81 3.23
CA SER A 53 -8.24 2.23 3.15
C SER A 53 -7.81 2.87 1.84
N LEU A 54 -6.63 2.53 1.30
CA LEU A 54 -6.16 3.06 0.02
C LEU A 54 -7.00 2.54 -1.16
N ILE A 55 -7.38 1.26 -1.11
CA ILE A 55 -8.30 0.63 -2.07
C ILE A 55 -9.66 1.31 -2.03
N ARG A 56 -10.24 1.50 -0.85
CA ARG A 56 -11.52 2.20 -0.70
C ARG A 56 -11.49 3.64 -1.22
N ARG A 57 -10.36 4.33 -1.07
CA ARG A 57 -10.15 5.69 -1.62
C ARG A 57 -9.96 5.70 -3.13
N GLY A 58 -9.77 4.54 -3.75
CA GLY A 58 -9.48 4.38 -5.17
C GLY A 58 -8.09 4.85 -5.56
N LEU A 59 -7.13 4.89 -4.63
CA LEU A 59 -5.74 5.25 -4.93
C LEU A 59 -4.93 4.03 -5.40
N VAL A 60 -5.29 2.86 -4.93
CA VAL A 60 -4.67 1.57 -5.23
C VAL A 60 -5.77 0.59 -5.64
N ALA A 61 -5.54 -0.24 -6.64
CA ALA A 61 -6.37 -1.40 -6.97
C ALA A 61 -5.73 -2.67 -6.38
N GLY A 62 -6.47 -3.77 -6.29
CA GLY A 62 -5.95 -5.06 -5.79
C GLY A 62 -6.83 -5.71 -4.74
N CYS A 63 -6.30 -6.72 -4.05
CA CYS A 63 -7.06 -7.51 -3.08
C CYS A 63 -6.73 -7.15 -1.62
N GLY A 64 -7.78 -6.86 -0.84
CA GLY A 64 -7.70 -6.62 0.60
C GLY A 64 -7.92 -7.85 1.49
N CYS A 65 -7.86 -9.10 0.97
CA CYS A 65 -8.13 -10.29 1.80
C CYS A 65 -7.10 -10.55 2.91
N GLY A 66 -5.88 -10.01 2.79
CA GLY A 66 -4.78 -10.33 3.71
C GLY A 66 -4.07 -11.64 3.35
N CYS A 67 -4.26 -12.10 2.11
CA CYS A 67 -3.74 -13.33 1.53
C CYS A 67 -2.39 -13.07 0.82
N ARG A 68 -2.39 -12.22 -0.22
CA ARG A 68 -1.21 -11.86 -1.02
C ARG A 68 -1.12 -10.36 -1.30
N GLY A 69 -2.23 -9.71 -1.65
CA GLY A 69 -2.25 -8.32 -2.07
C GLY A 69 -2.67 -8.19 -3.54
N ASP A 70 -1.72 -8.00 -4.46
CA ASP A 70 -1.93 -7.67 -5.87
C ASP A 70 -2.22 -6.19 -6.09
N PHE A 71 -1.44 -5.36 -5.41
CA PHE A 71 -1.63 -3.93 -5.41
C PHE A 71 -1.03 -3.28 -6.64
N VAL A 72 -1.83 -2.44 -7.29
CA VAL A 72 -1.42 -1.64 -8.45
C VAL A 72 -1.85 -0.20 -8.24
N LEU A 73 -0.99 0.74 -8.61
CA LEU A 73 -1.29 2.16 -8.53
C LEU A 73 -2.34 2.52 -9.60
N THR A 74 -3.41 3.17 -9.19
CA THR A 74 -4.48 3.63 -10.11
C THR A 74 -4.13 4.99 -10.73
N GLU A 75 -4.85 5.41 -11.77
CA GLU A 75 -4.73 6.77 -12.31
C GLU A 75 -5.01 7.85 -11.25
N LYS A 76 -5.99 7.64 -10.37
CA LYS A 76 -6.25 8.54 -9.25
C LYS A 76 -5.09 8.56 -8.24
N GLY A 77 -4.45 7.41 -8.03
CA GLY A 77 -3.24 7.29 -7.22
C GLY A 77 -2.06 8.05 -7.81
N LYS A 78 -1.88 7.99 -9.14
CA LYS A 78 -0.87 8.77 -9.87
C LYS A 78 -1.15 10.27 -9.76
N ALA A 79 -2.40 10.70 -9.96
CA ALA A 79 -2.79 12.10 -9.81
C ALA A 79 -2.49 12.63 -8.39
N TYR A 80 -2.77 11.83 -7.35
CA TYR A 80 -2.45 12.19 -5.96
C TYR A 80 -0.94 12.45 -5.72
N LEU A 81 -0.04 11.86 -6.51
CA LEU A 81 1.41 12.09 -6.38
C LEU A 81 1.89 13.38 -7.06
N ASN A 82 1.08 13.97 -7.94
CA ASN A 82 1.39 15.20 -8.66
C ASN A 82 0.81 16.46 -8.01
N ASP A 83 -0.09 16.29 -7.02
CA ASP A 83 -0.56 17.34 -6.12
C ASP A 83 0.40 17.57 -4.95
#